data_AF-A0A4P5RTN3-F1
#
_entry.id   AF-A0A4P5RTN3-F1
#
_cell.length_a   1.000
_cell.length_b   1.000
_cell.length_c   1.000
_cell.angle_alpha   90.00
_cell.angle_beta   90.00
_cell.angle_gamma   90.00
#
_symmetry.space_group_name_H-M   'P 1'
#
loop_
_entity.id
_entity.type
_entity.pdbx_description
1 polymer ?
#
loop_
_entity_poly.entity_id
_entity_poly.type
_entity_poly.pdbx_seq_one_letter_code
_entity_poly.pdbx_strand_id
1 'polypeptide(L)'
;MWNIFVDEYLPSDDNRWGRFRIQSLTQTSSPEKGNELTVNILDSGKPLTLTGQGNGPISAFCHLMQAHGVDVQVADYYEHAMSAGGDANAAAYLECTISGGTYWGVGIDPSTTTASLKAVVSAVNRALR
;
A
#
# COMPACT_ATOMS: atom_id res chain seq x y z
N MET A 1 13.14 -14.20 14.78
CA MET A 1 12.92 -12.74 14.68
C MET A 1 12.30 -12.35 13.33
N TRP A 2 12.94 -12.67 12.20
CA TRP A 2 12.40 -12.36 10.85
C TRP A 2 10.98 -12.92 10.59
N ASN A 3 10.70 -14.17 10.97
CA ASN A 3 9.37 -14.76 10.77
C ASN A 3 8.25 -13.99 11.50
N ILE A 4 8.55 -13.43 12.68
CA ILE A 4 7.58 -12.60 13.44
C ILE A 4 7.33 -11.29 12.69
N PHE A 5 8.36 -10.68 12.14
CA PHE A 5 8.23 -9.46 11.33
C PHE A 5 7.41 -9.71 10.07
N VAL A 6 7.64 -10.82 9.36
CA VAL A 6 6.88 -11.17 8.16
C VAL A 6 5.41 -11.44 8.50
N ASP A 7 5.14 -12.15 9.61
CA ASP A 7 3.78 -12.40 10.11
C ASP A 7 3.04 -11.12 10.50
N GLU A 8 3.77 -10.10 10.94
CA GLU A 8 3.17 -8.86 11.42
C GLU A 8 3.03 -7.80 10.32
N TYR A 9 3.92 -7.75 9.32
CA TYR A 9 3.98 -6.63 8.37
C TYR A 9 3.92 -7.00 6.88
N LEU A 10 4.22 -8.22 6.46
CA LEU A 10 4.39 -8.56 5.04
C LEU A 10 3.40 -9.63 4.58
N PRO A 11 2.11 -9.28 4.40
CA PRO A 11 1.15 -10.20 3.80
C PRO A 11 1.52 -10.42 2.32
N SER A 12 1.83 -11.67 1.97
CA SER A 12 2.33 -12.08 0.65
C SER A 12 1.66 -13.39 0.20
N ASP A 13 2.01 -13.88 -0.98
CA ASP A 13 1.46 -15.16 -1.46
C ASP A 13 1.86 -16.35 -0.58
N ASP A 14 3.01 -16.28 0.09
CA ASP A 14 3.49 -17.29 1.04
C ASP A 14 2.98 -17.02 2.47
N ASN A 15 2.49 -15.82 2.75
CA ASN A 15 1.97 -15.43 4.05
C ASN A 15 0.65 -14.65 3.93
N ARG A 16 -0.45 -15.36 3.69
CA ARG A 16 -1.75 -14.80 3.24
C ARG A 16 -2.65 -14.38 4.40
N TRP A 17 -2.24 -13.41 5.20
CA TRP A 17 -3.12 -12.78 6.18
C TRP A 17 -3.55 -11.38 5.73
N GLY A 18 -4.58 -10.83 6.36
CA GLY A 18 -5.12 -9.51 6.03
C GLY A 18 -6.28 -9.54 5.03
N ARG A 19 -7.12 -8.51 5.12
CA ARG A 19 -8.31 -8.33 4.30
C ARG A 19 -7.97 -7.92 2.87
N PHE A 20 -7.03 -6.99 2.73
CA PHE A 20 -6.69 -6.36 1.45
C PHE A 20 -5.38 -6.89 0.87
N ARG A 21 -5.32 -7.05 -0.45
CA ARG A 21 -4.09 -7.38 -1.18
C ARG A 21 -4.06 -6.67 -2.52
N ILE A 22 -2.92 -6.14 -2.92
CA ILE A 22 -2.73 -5.56 -4.26
C ILE A 22 -2.41 -6.68 -5.25
N GLN A 23 -3.13 -6.73 -6.38
CA GLN A 23 -2.85 -7.63 -7.49
C GLN A 23 -2.10 -6.91 -8.61
N SER A 24 -2.53 -5.68 -8.95
CA SER A 24 -1.86 -4.84 -9.93
C SER A 24 -2.24 -3.38 -9.73
N LEU A 25 -1.43 -2.47 -10.28
CA LEU A 25 -1.74 -1.05 -10.33
C LEU A 25 -1.36 -0.46 -11.69
N THR A 26 -2.13 0.53 -12.11
CA THR A 26 -1.87 1.35 -13.30
C THR A 26 -1.97 2.81 -12.88
N GLN A 27 -0.90 3.56 -13.11
CA GLN A 27 -0.87 5.00 -12.89
C GLN A 27 -0.87 5.71 -14.23
N THR A 28 -1.77 6.68 -14.39
CA THR A 28 -1.85 7.54 -15.56
C THR A 28 -1.69 8.97 -15.10
N SER A 29 -0.68 9.66 -15.64
CA SER A 29 -0.44 11.08 -15.40
C SER A 29 -0.64 11.84 -16.71
N SER A 30 -1.56 12.80 -16.74
CA SER A 30 -1.75 13.68 -17.89
C SER A 30 -1.98 15.13 -17.47
N PRO A 31 -1.60 16.11 -18.31
CA PRO A 31 -1.85 17.52 -18.03
C PRO A 31 -3.34 17.86 -17.83
N GLU A 32 -4.23 17.12 -18.50
CA GLU A 32 -5.67 17.40 -18.50
C GLU A 32 -6.43 16.67 -17.39
N LYS A 33 -6.01 15.45 -17.01
CA LYS A 33 -6.73 14.60 -16.04
C LYS A 33 -6.02 14.49 -14.69
N GLY A 34 -4.83 15.06 -14.55
CA GLY A 34 -4.01 14.94 -13.35
C GLY A 34 -3.42 13.54 -13.18
N ASN A 35 -3.20 13.14 -11.91
CA ASN A 35 -2.68 11.84 -11.54
C ASN A 35 -3.83 10.90 -11.15
N GLU A 36 -4.12 9.94 -12.02
CA GLU A 36 -5.08 8.87 -11.79
C GLU A 36 -4.37 7.57 -11.45
N LEU A 37 -4.94 6.84 -10.50
CA LEU A 37 -4.48 5.54 -10.07
C LEU A 37 -5.65 4.56 -10.17
N THR A 38 -5.44 3.46 -10.89
CA THR A 38 -6.32 2.29 -10.87
C THR A 38 -5.59 1.14 -10.20
N VAL A 39 -6.21 0.54 -9.17
CA VAL A 39 -5.64 -0.60 -8.43
C VAL A 39 -6.62 -1.76 -8.47
N ASN A 40 -6.12 -2.93 -8.85
CA ASN A 40 -6.83 -4.20 -8.67
C ASN A 40 -6.39 -4.77 -7.32
N ILE A 41 -7.35 -4.99 -6.43
CA ILE A 41 -7.14 -5.56 -5.11
C ILE A 41 -7.97 -6.82 -4.90
N LEU A 42 -7.59 -7.64 -3.93
CA LEU A 42 -8.50 -8.58 -3.28
C LEU A 42 -8.99 -7.95 -1.98
N ASP A 43 -10.31 -7.94 -1.77
CA ASP A 43 -10.93 -7.69 -0.47
C ASP A 43 -11.55 -9.00 0.03
N SER A 44 -10.97 -9.56 1.10
CA SER A 44 -11.41 -10.84 1.68
C SER A 44 -11.45 -11.96 0.63
N GLY A 45 -10.47 -11.95 -0.28
CA GLY A 45 -10.36 -12.90 -1.41
C GLY A 45 -11.22 -12.59 -2.63
N LYS A 46 -12.07 -11.55 -2.60
CA LYS A 46 -12.88 -11.14 -3.75
C LYS A 46 -12.16 -10.06 -4.56
N PRO A 47 -12.00 -10.22 -5.89
CA PRO A 47 -11.35 -9.23 -6.71
C PRO A 47 -12.21 -7.96 -6.83
N LEU A 48 -11.56 -6.81 -6.75
CA LEU A 48 -12.15 -5.48 -6.86
C LEU A 48 -11.19 -4.54 -7.59
N THR A 49 -11.72 -3.71 -8.48
CA THR A 49 -10.98 -2.63 -9.13
C THR A 49 -11.41 -1.29 -8.54
N LEU A 50 -10.44 -0.50 -8.08
CA LEU A 50 -10.64 0.83 -7.54
C LEU A 50 -9.92 1.85 -8.42
N THR A 51 -10.58 2.93 -8.81
CA THR A 51 -9.97 4.05 -9.56
C THR A 51 -10.18 5.37 -8.85
N GLY A 52 -9.10 6.15 -8.69
CA GLY A 52 -9.14 7.41 -7.95
C GLY A 52 -8.01 8.35 -8.35
N GLN A 53 -8.07 9.57 -7.84
CA GLN A 53 -7.11 10.63 -8.13
C GLN A 53 -6.52 11.20 -6.84
N GLY A 54 -5.32 11.77 -6.95
CA GLY A 54 -4.64 12.42 -5.83
C GLY A 54 -3.37 13.11 -6.28
N ASN A 55 -2.70 13.83 -5.38
CA ASN A 55 -1.47 14.56 -5.70
C ASN A 55 -0.27 13.63 -6.00
N GLY A 56 -0.44 12.33 -5.75
CA GLY A 56 0.49 11.26 -6.06
C GLY A 56 -0.15 9.90 -5.78
N PRO A 57 0.53 8.78 -6.05
CA PRO A 57 -0.04 7.45 -5.93
C PRO A 57 -0.49 7.10 -4.50
N ILE A 58 0.26 7.49 -3.47
CA ILE A 58 -0.10 7.25 -2.07
C ILE A 58 -1.40 7.99 -1.71
N SER A 59 -1.50 9.27 -2.06
CA SER A 59 -2.70 10.09 -1.81
C SER A 59 -3.91 9.54 -2.56
N ALA A 60 -3.76 9.19 -3.83
CA ALA A 60 -4.82 8.57 -4.61
C ALA A 60 -5.28 7.25 -3.99
N PHE A 61 -4.34 6.41 -3.53
CA PHE A 61 -4.65 5.15 -2.87
C PHE A 61 -5.38 5.34 -1.54
N CYS A 62 -4.99 6.33 -0.72
CA CYS A 62 -5.71 6.64 0.52
C CYS A 62 -7.16 7.08 0.25
N HIS A 63 -7.38 7.94 -0.76
CA HIS A 63 -8.73 8.33 -1.17
C HIS A 63 -9.56 7.13 -1.64
N LEU A 64 -8.94 6.20 -2.37
CA LEU A 64 -9.60 4.96 -2.81
C LEU A 64 -10.05 4.09 -1.63
N MET A 65 -9.16 3.89 -0.66
CA MET A 65 -9.46 3.13 0.55
C MET A 65 -10.56 3.82 1.37
N GLN A 66 -10.53 5.14 1.48
CA GLN A 66 -11.56 5.92 2.17
C GLN A 66 -12.93 5.79 1.50
N ALA A 67 -12.98 5.90 0.16
CA ALA A 67 -14.20 5.67 -0.61
C ALA A 67 -14.72 4.23 -0.47
N HIS A 68 -13.82 3.28 -0.24
CA HIS A 68 -14.14 1.86 0.04
C HIS A 68 -14.40 1.58 1.53
N GLY A 69 -14.54 2.61 2.36
CA GLY A 69 -14.95 2.50 3.77
C GLY A 69 -13.81 2.29 4.78
N VAL A 70 -12.56 2.54 4.39
CA VAL A 70 -11.39 2.50 5.27
C VAL A 70 -10.75 3.88 5.33
N ASP A 71 -11.00 4.61 6.41
CA ASP A 71 -10.39 5.93 6.62
C ASP A 71 -8.91 5.77 7.01
N VAL A 72 -8.03 6.02 6.05
CA VAL A 72 -6.57 5.92 6.20
C VAL A 72 -5.91 7.24 5.82
N GLN A 73 -5.02 7.70 6.69
CA GLN A 73 -4.19 8.89 6.47
C GLN A 73 -2.73 8.55 6.74
N VAL A 74 -1.82 9.01 5.88
CA VAL A 74 -0.38 8.82 6.07
C VAL A 74 0.17 9.99 6.88
N ALA A 75 0.80 9.67 8.01
CA ALA A 75 1.41 10.63 8.94
C ALA A 75 2.92 10.79 8.69
N ASP A 76 3.62 9.69 8.40
CA ASP A 76 5.05 9.69 8.10
C ASP A 76 5.40 8.66 7.02
N TYR A 77 6.50 8.90 6.31
CA TYR A 77 6.94 8.12 5.16
C TYR A 77 8.47 8.06 5.10
N TYR A 78 9.00 6.84 5.12
CA TYR A 78 10.39 6.55 4.81
C TYR A 78 10.49 5.48 3.74
N GLU A 79 11.45 5.63 2.84
CA GLU A 79 11.78 4.64 1.84
C GLU A 79 13.28 4.59 1.61
N HIS A 80 13.80 3.39 1.36
CA HIS A 80 15.18 3.22 0.90
C HIS A 80 15.31 2.03 -0.04
N ALA A 81 16.35 2.07 -0.87
CA ALA A 81 16.76 0.93 -1.68
C ALA A 81 17.40 -0.15 -0.79
N MET A 82 17.02 -1.41 -1.01
CA MET A 82 17.57 -2.57 -0.30
C MET A 82 18.88 -3.09 -0.92
N SER A 83 19.18 -2.68 -2.15
CA SER A 83 20.40 -3.00 -2.87
C SER A 83 20.79 -1.86 -3.82
N ALA A 84 21.98 -1.96 -4.42
CA ALA A 84 22.40 -1.04 -5.47
C ALA A 84 22.02 -1.57 -6.86
N GLY A 85 21.79 -0.66 -7.81
CA GLY A 85 21.49 -0.99 -9.21
C GLY A 85 20.03 -0.74 -9.61
N GLY A 86 19.74 -0.83 -10.92
CA GLY A 86 18.40 -0.57 -11.47
C GLY A 86 17.34 -1.60 -11.08
N ASP A 87 17.77 -2.80 -10.68
CA ASP A 87 16.90 -3.91 -10.24
C ASP A 87 16.79 -4.00 -8.71
N ALA A 88 17.12 -2.92 -8.00
CA ALA A 88 17.06 -2.90 -6.55
C ALA A 88 15.61 -2.87 -6.05
N ASN A 89 15.31 -3.71 -5.06
CA ASN A 89 14.05 -3.61 -4.32
C ASN A 89 14.04 -2.33 -3.48
N ALA A 90 12.87 -1.69 -3.39
CA ALA A 90 12.59 -0.65 -2.43
C ALA A 90 11.90 -1.25 -1.19
N ALA A 91 12.28 -0.75 -0.01
CA ALA A 91 11.55 -0.97 1.22
C ALA A 91 10.92 0.36 1.67
N ALA A 92 9.59 0.37 1.79
CA ALA A 92 8.82 1.52 2.24
C ALA A 92 8.21 1.26 3.62
N TYR A 93 8.23 2.26 4.48
CA TYR A 93 7.74 2.27 5.85
C TYR A 93 6.82 3.47 6.01
N LEU A 94 5.54 3.23 6.26
CA LEU A 94 4.55 4.28 6.37
C LEU A 94 3.88 4.21 7.73
N GLU A 95 3.83 5.35 8.43
CA GLU A 95 2.99 5.52 9.59
C GLU A 95 1.61 5.98 9.12
N CYS A 96 0.57 5.24 9.48
CA CYS A 96 -0.79 5.53 9.08
C CYS A 96 -1.71 5.71 10.30
N THR A 97 -2.54 6.74 10.26
CA THR A 97 -3.69 6.89 11.17
C THR A 97 -4.88 6.20 10.52
N ILE A 98 -5.44 5.19 11.18
CA ILE A 98 -6.55 4.38 10.69
C ILE A 98 -7.56 4.21 11.83
N SER A 99 -8.80 4.69 11.59
CA SER A 99 -9.89 4.63 12.58
C SER A 99 -9.50 5.16 13.98
N GLY A 100 -8.66 6.20 14.04
CA GLY A 100 -8.18 6.82 15.28
C GLY A 100 -6.98 6.14 15.94
N GLY A 101 -6.48 5.02 15.43
CA GLY A 101 -5.24 4.38 15.87
C GLY A 101 -4.07 4.65 14.93
N THR A 102 -2.84 4.53 15.44
CA THR A 102 -1.61 4.70 14.66
C THR A 102 -0.97 3.34 14.38
N TYR A 103 -0.73 3.06 13.10
CA TYR A 103 -0.21 1.78 12.62
C TYR A 103 0.91 1.99 11.62
N TRP A 104 2.04 1.35 11.87
CA TRP A 104 3.12 1.25 10.89
C TRP A 104 2.84 0.12 9.89
N GLY A 105 3.10 0.39 8.63
CA GLY A 105 3.05 -0.59 7.56
C GLY A 105 4.37 -0.67 6.83
N VAL A 106 4.67 -1.86 6.32
CA VAL A 106 5.89 -2.09 5.53
C VAL A 106 5.53 -2.73 4.20
N GLY A 107 6.18 -2.27 3.13
CA GLY A 107 6.04 -2.83 1.81
C GLY A 107 7.39 -2.97 1.13
N ILE A 108 7.58 -4.10 0.45
CA ILE A 108 8.78 -4.40 -0.31
C ILE A 108 8.37 -4.71 -1.75
N ASP A 109 8.99 -4.02 -2.69
CA ASP A 109 8.77 -4.21 -4.12
C ASP A 109 9.90 -3.60 -4.96
N PRO A 110 10.22 -4.13 -6.16
CA PRO A 110 11.09 -3.45 -7.13
C PRO A 110 10.64 -2.03 -7.49
N SER A 111 9.34 -1.76 -7.44
CA SER A 111 8.76 -0.43 -7.67
C SER A 111 8.55 0.30 -6.35
N THR A 112 9.17 1.48 -6.19
CA THR A 112 8.95 2.39 -5.04
C THR A 112 7.47 2.71 -4.83
N THR A 113 6.75 2.99 -5.92
CA THR A 113 5.29 3.19 -5.90
C THR A 113 4.55 1.96 -5.36
N THR A 114 4.91 0.77 -5.82
CA THR A 114 4.24 -0.46 -5.36
C THR A 114 4.61 -0.79 -3.91
N ALA A 115 5.86 -0.57 -3.51
CA ALA A 115 6.34 -0.76 -2.15
C ALA A 115 5.58 0.15 -1.17
N SER A 116 5.44 1.44 -1.49
CA SER A 116 4.69 2.39 -0.65
C SER A 116 3.20 2.04 -0.53
N LEU A 117 2.53 1.62 -1.62
CA LEU A 117 1.13 1.18 -1.56
C LEU A 117 0.96 -0.13 -0.76
N LYS A 118 1.90 -1.08 -0.90
CA LYS A 118 1.93 -2.29 -0.07
C LYS A 118 2.09 -1.95 1.41
N ALA A 119 2.89 -0.93 1.75
CA ALA A 119 3.02 -0.47 3.12
C ALA A 119 1.71 0.10 3.68
N VAL A 120 0.95 0.90 2.90
CA VAL A 120 -0.40 1.34 3.32
C VAL A 120 -1.31 0.13 3.56
N VAL A 121 -1.33 -0.85 2.65
CA VAL A 121 -2.14 -2.07 2.81
C VAL A 121 -1.71 -2.88 4.05
N SER A 122 -0.41 -2.96 4.32
CA SER A 122 0.13 -3.57 5.54
C SER A 122 -0.43 -2.89 6.79
N ALA A 123 -0.35 -1.55 6.89
CA ALA A 123 -0.90 -0.81 8.02
C ALA A 123 -2.42 -1.02 8.18
N VAL A 124 -3.19 -0.99 7.08
CA VAL A 124 -4.64 -1.25 7.08
C VAL A 124 -4.97 -2.66 7.55
N ASN A 125 -4.28 -3.67 7.04
CA ASN A 125 -4.53 -5.06 7.46
C ASN A 125 -4.21 -5.27 8.93
N ARG A 126 -3.17 -4.60 9.46
CA ARG A 126 -2.84 -4.62 10.88
C ARG A 126 -3.92 -3.95 11.73
N ALA A 127 -4.45 -2.82 11.28
CA ALA A 127 -5.50 -2.08 11.98
C ALA A 127 -6.84 -2.84 12.04
N LEU A 128 -7.09 -3.73 11.07
CA LEU A 128 -8.32 -4.52 10.97
C LEU A 128 -8.20 -5.93 11.55
N ARG A 129 -7.06 -6.28 12.14
CA ARG A 129 -6.79 -7.62 12.68
C ARG A 129 -7.50 -7.87 14.01
#